data_AF-A0A3C0R5J9-F1
#
_entry.id   AF-A0A3C0R5J9-F1
#
_cell.length_a   1.000
_cell.length_b   1.000
_cell.length_c   1.000
_cell.angle_alpha   90.00
_cell.angle_beta   90.00
_cell.angle_gamma   90.00
#
_symmetry.space_group_name_H-M   'P 1'
#
loop_
_entity.id
_entity.type
_entity.pdbx_description
1 polymer ?
#
loop_
_entity_poly.entity_id
_entity_poly.type
_entity_poly.pdbx_seq_one_letter_code
_entity_poly.pdbx_strand_id
1 'polypeptide(L)'
;MITALILIPLAGAFFVSVAPKNFARGIALGFNLITAILAFTLWRNFDTTATGLQLVERHNWIPAIGAEYLVGVDGLSLLLVLLTSLVFPFAFLAQRMDRGACALMLVMQSALYGTFTAQNFILWFLFYEMSLIPAFLLIKIWGGENRDRAATKFFVYTFLGSVAMLLSFLGIYFTRGTFDFATLADLGKNGLLTGKLAWFAFAGIFLGLAVKVPLFPFHTWLPDAYESAPTGVSMVLTGVLSKMGVYGFVRLLLPLFPHEIKILGPWLLGLAICSIVFASLAAWAQSDLKRMV
;
A
#
# COMPACT_ATOMS: atom_id res chain seq x y z
N MET A 1 -13.83 1.58 -15.29
CA MET A 1 -12.54 0.96 -15.69
C MET A 1 -11.66 0.65 -14.49
N ILE A 2 -11.59 1.54 -13.49
CA ILE A 2 -10.80 1.31 -12.27
C ILE A 2 -11.38 0.15 -11.46
N THR A 3 -12.71 0.10 -11.31
CA THR A 3 -13.37 -1.03 -10.63
C THR A 3 -12.99 -2.37 -11.27
N ALA A 4 -12.92 -2.44 -12.59
CA ALA A 4 -12.50 -3.67 -13.29
C ALA A 4 -11.05 -4.04 -12.96
N LEU A 5 -10.14 -3.05 -12.94
CA LEU A 5 -8.74 -3.27 -12.56
C LEU A 5 -8.60 -3.87 -11.14
N ILE A 6 -9.45 -3.45 -10.20
CA ILE A 6 -9.48 -3.98 -8.83
C ILE A 6 -10.12 -5.38 -8.77
N LEU A 7 -11.23 -5.60 -9.49
CA LEU A 7 -12.01 -6.83 -9.37
C LEU A 7 -11.44 -8.01 -10.19
N ILE A 8 -10.76 -7.76 -11.30
CA ILE A 8 -10.23 -8.82 -12.17
C ILE A 8 -9.22 -9.73 -11.43
N PRO A 9 -8.24 -9.22 -10.64
CA PRO A 9 -7.38 -10.10 -9.86
C PRO A 9 -8.16 -10.89 -8.79
N LEU A 10 -9.21 -10.32 -8.18
CA LEU A 10 -10.06 -11.07 -7.23
C LEU A 10 -10.82 -12.21 -7.91
N ALA A 11 -11.38 -11.96 -9.09
CA ALA A 11 -11.98 -13.01 -9.90
C ALA A 11 -10.93 -14.09 -10.23
N GLY A 12 -9.73 -13.67 -10.63
CA GLY A 12 -8.60 -14.58 -10.85
C GLY A 12 -8.24 -15.41 -9.63
N ALA A 13 -8.21 -14.81 -8.44
CA ALA A 13 -7.94 -15.52 -7.18
C ALA A 13 -9.01 -16.59 -6.91
N PHE A 14 -10.29 -16.27 -7.16
CA PHE A 14 -11.39 -17.22 -7.05
C PHE A 14 -11.21 -18.39 -8.05
N PHE A 15 -10.99 -18.10 -9.34
CA PHE A 15 -10.80 -19.14 -10.36
C PHE A 15 -9.57 -20.01 -10.08
N VAL A 16 -8.46 -19.42 -9.63
CA VAL A 16 -7.27 -20.17 -9.22
C VAL A 16 -7.57 -21.10 -8.05
N SER A 17 -8.39 -20.68 -7.08
CA SER A 17 -8.70 -21.48 -5.89
C SER A 17 -9.47 -22.77 -6.22
N VAL A 18 -10.35 -22.72 -7.21
CA VAL A 18 -11.16 -23.88 -7.67
C VAL A 18 -10.48 -24.68 -8.77
N ALA A 19 -9.53 -24.09 -9.50
CA ALA A 19 -8.85 -24.77 -10.59
C ALA A 19 -7.94 -25.93 -10.11
N PRO A 20 -7.65 -26.91 -10.99
CA PRO A 20 -6.65 -27.93 -10.72
C PRO A 20 -5.27 -27.30 -10.52
N LYS A 21 -4.48 -27.88 -9.61
CA LYS A 21 -3.16 -27.34 -9.18
C LYS A 21 -2.21 -27.05 -10.35
N ASN A 22 -2.28 -27.83 -11.43
CA ASN A 22 -1.40 -27.69 -12.59
C ASN A 22 -1.68 -26.42 -13.43
N PHE A 23 -2.91 -25.90 -13.40
CA PHE A 23 -3.31 -24.73 -14.19
C PHE A 23 -3.27 -23.41 -13.41
N ALA A 24 -3.13 -23.47 -12.07
CA ALA A 24 -3.18 -22.31 -11.19
C ALA A 24 -2.29 -21.14 -11.64
N ARG A 25 -1.03 -21.42 -11.98
CA ARG A 25 -0.07 -20.39 -12.43
C ARG A 25 -0.46 -19.80 -13.78
N GLY A 26 -0.90 -20.62 -14.73
CA GLY A 26 -1.31 -20.17 -16.07
C GLY A 26 -2.54 -19.26 -16.00
N ILE A 27 -3.51 -19.63 -15.17
CA ILE A 27 -4.70 -18.82 -14.89
C ILE A 27 -4.28 -17.49 -14.24
N ALA A 28 -3.43 -17.52 -13.21
CA ALA A 28 -2.97 -16.31 -12.55
C ALA A 28 -2.23 -15.35 -13.49
N LEU A 29 -1.36 -15.87 -14.37
CA LEU A 29 -0.69 -15.08 -15.40
C LEU A 29 -1.68 -14.51 -16.43
N GLY A 30 -2.71 -15.27 -16.81
CA GLY A 30 -3.78 -14.79 -17.70
C GLY A 30 -4.53 -13.59 -17.11
N PHE A 31 -4.96 -13.68 -15.85
CA PHE A 31 -5.60 -12.55 -15.16
C PHE A 31 -4.66 -11.35 -14.99
N ASN A 32 -3.38 -11.59 -14.72
CA ASN A 32 -2.35 -10.55 -14.68
C ASN A 32 -2.20 -9.82 -16.01
N LEU A 33 -2.17 -10.56 -17.11
CA LEU A 33 -2.07 -10.00 -18.46
C LEU A 33 -3.27 -9.11 -18.77
N ILE A 34 -4.49 -9.56 -18.40
CA ILE A 34 -5.71 -8.76 -18.57
C ILE A 34 -5.59 -7.44 -17.79
N THR A 35 -5.20 -7.48 -16.51
CA THR A 35 -5.02 -6.24 -15.73
C THR A 35 -3.89 -5.36 -16.25
N ALA A 36 -2.81 -5.94 -16.78
CA ALA A 36 -1.73 -5.18 -17.38
C ALA A 36 -2.15 -4.47 -18.67
N ILE A 37 -2.97 -5.11 -19.51
CA ILE A 37 -3.57 -4.49 -20.69
C ILE A 37 -4.49 -3.33 -20.28
N LEU A 38 -5.29 -3.50 -19.22
CA LEU A 38 -6.13 -2.43 -18.70
C LEU A 38 -5.31 -1.25 -18.14
N ALA A 39 -4.26 -1.53 -17.37
CA ALA A 39 -3.34 -0.50 -16.87
C ALA A 39 -2.60 0.23 -17.99
N PHE A 40 -2.18 -0.49 -19.04
CA PHE A 40 -1.59 0.12 -20.23
C PHE A 40 -2.59 1.00 -21.00
N THR A 41 -3.84 0.55 -21.11
CA THR A 41 -4.93 1.33 -21.72
C THR A 41 -5.25 2.58 -20.92
N LEU A 42 -5.27 2.47 -19.59
CA LEU A 42 -5.38 3.62 -18.68
C LEU A 42 -4.27 4.63 -18.93
N TRP A 43 -3.02 4.17 -19.07
CA TRP A 43 -1.87 5.04 -19.33
C TRP A 43 -1.94 5.72 -20.69
N ARG A 44 -2.28 4.99 -21.75
CA ARG A 44 -2.38 5.53 -23.11
C ARG A 44 -3.46 6.62 -23.23
N ASN A 45 -4.55 6.47 -22.49
CA ASN A 45 -5.69 7.38 -22.53
C ASN A 45 -5.64 8.46 -21.44
N PHE A 46 -4.57 8.52 -20.66
CA PHE A 46 -4.42 9.50 -19.59
C PHE A 46 -4.10 10.88 -20.16
N ASP A 47 -4.92 11.88 -19.84
CA ASP A 47 -4.70 13.25 -20.29
C ASP A 47 -3.69 13.95 -19.36
N THR A 48 -2.48 14.23 -19.83
CA THR A 48 -1.44 14.88 -19.01
C THR A 48 -1.67 16.38 -18.82
N THR A 49 -2.59 16.98 -19.59
CA THR A 49 -2.91 18.41 -19.52
C THR A 49 -4.02 18.71 -18.53
N ALA A 50 -4.90 17.75 -18.28
CA ALA A 50 -5.97 17.88 -17.29
C ALA A 50 -5.42 17.87 -15.85
N THR A 51 -5.82 18.86 -15.06
CA THR A 51 -5.47 18.93 -13.63
C THR A 51 -6.48 18.15 -12.80
N GLY A 52 -5.98 17.32 -11.89
CA GLY A 52 -6.81 16.58 -10.93
C GLY A 52 -7.05 15.12 -11.27
N LEU A 53 -8.09 14.55 -10.67
CA LEU A 53 -8.45 13.13 -10.77
C LEU A 53 -9.19 12.83 -12.07
N GLN A 54 -8.80 11.76 -12.74
CA GLN A 54 -9.43 11.23 -13.95
C GLN A 54 -10.11 9.90 -13.67
N LEU A 55 -11.06 9.55 -14.55
CA LEU A 55 -11.81 8.29 -14.51
C LEU A 55 -12.47 8.04 -13.15
N VAL A 56 -13.03 9.09 -12.56
CA VAL A 56 -13.63 9.05 -11.23
C VAL A 56 -14.92 8.23 -11.27
N GLU A 57 -14.98 7.22 -10.41
CA GLU A 57 -16.19 6.44 -10.14
C GLU A 57 -16.59 6.73 -8.68
N ARG A 58 -17.77 7.32 -8.48
CA ARG A 58 -18.26 7.75 -7.16
C ARG A 58 -19.65 7.18 -6.91
N HIS A 59 -19.78 6.38 -5.84
CA HIS A 59 -21.04 5.82 -5.40
C HIS A 59 -21.16 5.88 -3.87
N ASN A 60 -22.37 6.12 -3.37
CA ASN A 60 -22.65 6.00 -1.93
C ASN A 60 -22.50 4.54 -1.51
N TRP A 61 -21.64 4.28 -0.53
CA TRP A 61 -21.36 2.92 -0.09
C TRP A 61 -21.91 2.62 1.31
N ILE A 62 -21.56 3.44 2.31
CA ILE A 62 -22.10 3.33 3.68
C ILE A 62 -22.64 4.70 4.09
N PRO A 63 -23.91 5.01 3.76
CA PRO A 63 -24.50 6.33 4.01
C PRO A 63 -24.49 6.74 5.49
N ALA A 64 -24.62 5.78 6.41
CA ALA A 64 -24.67 6.03 7.85
C ALA A 64 -23.41 6.73 8.41
N ILE A 65 -22.27 6.58 7.74
CA ILE A 65 -20.99 7.20 8.13
C ILE A 65 -20.41 8.07 7.00
N GLY A 66 -21.19 8.39 5.98
CA GLY A 66 -20.72 9.16 4.82
C GLY A 66 -19.58 8.51 4.05
N ALA A 67 -19.41 7.18 4.12
CA ALA A 67 -18.37 6.49 3.35
C ALA A 67 -18.84 6.24 1.92
N GLU A 68 -17.95 6.51 0.97
CA GLU A 68 -18.22 6.43 -0.46
C GLU A 68 -17.26 5.43 -1.11
N TYR A 69 -17.78 4.70 -2.09
CA TYR A 69 -16.93 4.06 -3.10
C TYR A 69 -16.47 5.15 -4.05
N LEU A 70 -15.34 5.79 -3.71
CA LEU A 70 -14.71 6.82 -4.53
C LEU A 70 -13.35 6.32 -4.98
N VAL A 71 -13.24 6.03 -6.28
CA VAL A 71 -11.98 5.65 -6.93
C VAL A 71 -11.70 6.61 -8.08
N GLY A 72 -10.42 6.86 -8.33
CA GLY A 72 -9.95 7.77 -9.37
C GLY A 72 -8.45 7.64 -9.54
N VAL A 73 -7.92 8.08 -10.68
CA VAL A 73 -6.50 8.01 -11.00
C VAL A 73 -5.99 9.39 -11.36
N ASP A 74 -4.83 9.75 -10.82
CA ASP A 74 -4.00 10.87 -11.27
C ASP A 74 -2.59 10.37 -11.64
N GLY A 75 -1.67 11.28 -11.97
CA GLY A 75 -0.32 10.90 -12.40
C GLY A 75 0.46 10.05 -11.39
N LEU A 76 0.33 10.35 -10.09
CA LEU A 76 0.97 9.58 -9.02
C LEU A 76 0.36 8.17 -8.92
N SER A 77 -0.96 8.08 -8.92
CA SER A 77 -1.71 6.82 -8.83
C SER A 77 -1.45 5.93 -10.05
N LEU A 78 -1.42 6.52 -11.25
CA LEU A 78 -1.19 5.82 -12.51
C LEU A 78 0.20 5.16 -12.54
N LEU A 79 1.23 5.86 -12.08
CA LEU A 79 2.59 5.31 -11.99
C LEU A 79 2.62 4.04 -11.15
N LEU A 80 1.93 4.04 -10.01
CA LEU A 80 1.89 2.89 -9.10
C LEU A 80 1.00 1.76 -9.62
N VAL A 81 -0.07 2.08 -10.34
CA VAL A 81 -0.89 1.10 -11.08
C VAL A 81 -0.06 0.40 -12.17
N LEU A 82 0.72 1.15 -12.94
CA LEU A 82 1.62 0.57 -13.96
C LEU A 82 2.70 -0.29 -13.33
N LEU A 83 3.33 0.21 -12.25
CA LEU A 83 4.34 -0.54 -11.51
C LEU A 83 3.78 -1.86 -10.96
N THR A 84 2.58 -1.83 -10.38
CA THR A 84 1.87 -3.03 -9.90
C THR A 84 1.67 -4.03 -11.05
N SER A 85 1.20 -3.54 -12.19
CA SER A 85 0.97 -4.37 -13.38
C SER A 85 2.23 -4.97 -13.98
N LEU A 86 3.38 -4.31 -13.78
CA LEU A 86 4.67 -4.77 -14.26
C LEU A 86 5.29 -5.82 -13.32
N VAL A 87 5.30 -5.57 -12.01
CA VAL A 87 6.04 -6.41 -11.04
C VAL A 87 5.40 -7.80 -10.87
N PHE A 88 4.07 -7.90 -10.85
CA PHE A 88 3.40 -9.18 -10.58
C PHE A 88 3.69 -10.28 -11.62
N PRO A 89 3.63 -10.03 -12.94
CA PRO A 89 4.06 -11.01 -13.93
C PRO A 89 5.48 -11.52 -13.69
N PHE A 90 6.44 -10.63 -13.41
CA PHE A 90 7.82 -11.04 -13.13
C PHE A 90 7.93 -11.84 -11.82
N ALA A 91 7.17 -11.48 -10.78
CA ALA A 91 7.11 -12.24 -9.54
C ALA A 91 6.60 -13.68 -9.77
N PHE A 92 5.57 -13.86 -10.60
CA PHE A 92 5.07 -15.17 -11.00
C PHE A 92 6.05 -15.95 -11.88
N LEU A 93 6.89 -15.26 -12.66
CA LEU A 93 7.89 -15.89 -13.52
C LEU A 93 9.14 -16.32 -12.74
N ALA A 94 9.58 -15.51 -11.77
CA ALA A 94 10.78 -15.72 -10.98
C ALA A 94 10.74 -16.98 -10.09
N GLN A 95 9.55 -17.38 -9.63
CA GLN A 95 9.40 -18.56 -8.78
C GLN A 95 8.10 -19.29 -9.09
N ARG A 96 8.16 -20.63 -9.17
CA ARG A 96 6.95 -21.44 -9.29
C ARG A 96 6.19 -21.43 -7.96
N MET A 97 4.97 -20.92 -8.00
CA MET A 97 4.07 -20.84 -6.86
C MET A 97 3.01 -21.94 -6.95
N ASP A 98 2.57 -22.42 -5.80
CA ASP A 98 1.42 -23.32 -5.72
C ASP A 98 0.10 -22.56 -5.89
N ARG A 99 -1.01 -23.30 -5.86
CA ARG A 99 -2.35 -22.73 -6.02
C ARG A 99 -2.69 -21.67 -4.95
N GLY A 100 -2.32 -21.93 -3.70
CA GLY A 100 -2.63 -21.02 -2.58
C GLY A 100 -1.86 -19.71 -2.69
N ALA A 101 -0.56 -19.81 -2.97
CA ALA A 101 0.29 -18.64 -3.20
C ALA A 101 -0.18 -17.83 -4.41
N CYS A 102 -0.56 -18.49 -5.52
CA CYS A 102 -1.11 -17.79 -6.68
C CYS A 102 -2.38 -17.01 -6.37
N ALA A 103 -3.32 -17.60 -5.63
CA ALA A 103 -4.55 -16.92 -5.23
C ALA A 103 -4.25 -15.72 -4.32
N LEU A 104 -3.40 -15.88 -3.31
CA LEU A 104 -3.04 -14.79 -2.39
C LEU A 104 -2.27 -13.66 -3.08
N MET A 105 -1.40 -13.97 -4.04
CA MET A 105 -0.74 -12.96 -4.86
C MET A 105 -1.76 -12.13 -5.64
N LEU A 106 -2.77 -12.75 -6.26
CA LEU A 106 -3.82 -12.02 -6.97
C LEU A 106 -4.70 -11.17 -6.03
N VAL A 107 -5.00 -11.66 -4.82
CA VAL A 107 -5.68 -10.86 -3.78
C VAL A 107 -4.84 -9.64 -3.40
N MET A 108 -3.52 -9.84 -3.21
CA MET A 108 -2.59 -8.75 -2.92
C MET A 108 -2.54 -7.74 -4.07
N GLN A 109 -2.53 -8.20 -5.32
CA GLN A 109 -2.56 -7.34 -6.51
C GLN A 109 -3.80 -6.45 -6.55
N SER A 110 -4.98 -7.03 -6.29
CA SER A 110 -6.23 -6.26 -6.19
C SER A 110 -6.16 -5.20 -5.09
N ALA A 111 -5.68 -5.58 -3.90
CA ALA A 111 -5.54 -4.67 -2.78
C ALA A 111 -4.58 -3.50 -3.09
N LEU A 112 -3.50 -3.77 -3.83
CA LEU A 112 -2.57 -2.72 -4.27
C LEU A 112 -3.21 -1.77 -5.27
N TYR A 113 -3.93 -2.27 -6.29
CA TYR A 113 -4.70 -1.41 -7.19
C TYR A 113 -5.72 -0.56 -6.44
N GLY A 114 -6.46 -1.15 -5.51
CA GLY A 114 -7.43 -0.43 -4.69
C GLY A 114 -6.78 0.66 -3.84
N THR A 115 -5.63 0.37 -3.22
CA THR A 115 -4.90 1.36 -2.40
C THR A 115 -4.42 2.55 -3.22
N PHE A 116 -3.94 2.33 -4.45
CA PHE A 116 -3.43 3.42 -5.27
C PHE A 116 -4.53 4.20 -5.99
N THR A 117 -5.77 3.72 -6.01
CA THR A 117 -6.86 4.37 -6.74
C THR A 117 -7.99 4.88 -5.84
N ALA A 118 -8.10 4.41 -4.60
CA ALA A 118 -9.09 4.89 -3.64
C ALA A 118 -8.81 6.35 -3.23
N GLN A 119 -9.88 7.16 -3.20
CA GLN A 119 -9.84 8.58 -2.82
C GLN A 119 -10.71 8.91 -1.58
N ASN A 120 -11.25 7.87 -0.95
CA ASN A 120 -11.95 7.95 0.33
C ASN A 120 -11.15 7.15 1.37
N PHE A 121 -10.95 7.71 2.57
CA PHE A 121 -10.10 7.11 3.60
C PHE A 121 -10.54 5.70 3.99
N ILE A 122 -11.84 5.45 4.23
CA ILE A 122 -12.29 4.13 4.68
C ILE A 122 -12.03 3.09 3.60
N LEU A 123 -12.32 3.42 2.34
CA LEU A 123 -12.04 2.53 1.21
C LEU A 123 -10.53 2.29 1.05
N TRP A 124 -9.73 3.35 1.14
CA TRP A 124 -8.28 3.28 1.06
C TRP A 124 -7.69 2.41 2.18
N PHE A 125 -8.13 2.62 3.42
CA PHE A 125 -7.68 1.88 4.60
C PHE A 125 -8.03 0.40 4.48
N LEU A 126 -9.21 0.06 3.95
CA LEU A 126 -9.60 -1.32 3.71
C LEU A 126 -8.70 -2.01 2.69
N PHE A 127 -8.38 -1.37 1.56
CA PHE A 127 -7.42 -1.93 0.61
C PHE A 127 -6.00 -2.00 1.18
N TYR A 128 -5.63 -1.00 1.98
CA TYR A 128 -4.33 -0.93 2.64
C TYR A 128 -4.14 -2.10 3.61
N GLU A 129 -5.15 -2.40 4.44
CA GLU A 129 -5.15 -3.56 5.35
C GLU A 129 -5.38 -4.88 4.62
N MET A 130 -6.19 -4.89 3.56
CA MET A 130 -6.40 -6.07 2.72
C MET A 130 -5.09 -6.54 2.07
N SER A 131 -4.14 -5.63 1.79
CA SER A 131 -2.82 -6.00 1.28
C SER A 131 -1.96 -6.74 2.33
N LEU A 132 -2.20 -6.47 3.62
CA LEU A 132 -1.40 -7.00 4.73
C LEU A 132 -1.64 -8.50 4.93
N ILE A 133 -2.89 -8.94 4.81
CA ILE A 133 -3.27 -10.34 5.09
C ILE A 133 -2.61 -11.32 4.11
N PRO A 134 -2.68 -11.14 2.78
CA PRO A 134 -1.97 -12.00 1.84
C PRO A 134 -0.46 -11.96 2.02
N ALA A 135 0.13 -10.78 2.23
CA ALA A 135 1.57 -10.66 2.46
C ALA A 135 2.02 -11.46 3.69
N PHE A 136 1.29 -11.35 4.80
CA PHE A 136 1.53 -12.11 6.02
C PHE A 136 1.45 -13.63 5.77
N LEU A 137 0.38 -14.10 5.12
CA LEU A 137 0.18 -15.52 4.84
C LEU A 137 1.24 -16.07 3.87
N LEU A 138 1.62 -15.28 2.86
CA LEU A 138 2.64 -15.65 1.89
C LEU A 138 4.01 -15.86 2.57
N ILE A 139 4.39 -14.99 3.50
CA ILE A 139 5.61 -15.17 4.30
C ILE A 139 5.44 -16.37 5.22
N LYS A 140 4.35 -16.45 6.00
CA LYS A 140 4.17 -17.46 7.04
C LYS A 140 4.12 -18.89 6.48
N ILE A 141 3.43 -19.12 5.37
CA ILE A 141 3.19 -20.47 4.85
C ILE A 141 4.29 -20.90 3.88
N TRP A 142 4.81 -20.00 3.04
CA TRP A 142 5.79 -20.33 1.99
C TRP A 142 7.19 -19.77 2.23
N GLY A 143 7.40 -18.99 3.28
CA GLY A 143 8.72 -18.44 3.61
C GLY A 143 9.75 -19.49 4.06
N GLY A 144 10.97 -19.01 4.29
CA GLY A 144 12.12 -19.80 4.73
C GLY A 144 12.10 -20.18 6.22
N GLU A 145 13.26 -20.50 6.77
CA GLU A 145 13.41 -21.08 8.12
C GLU A 145 12.81 -20.21 9.23
N ASN A 146 13.02 -18.89 9.20
CA ASN A 146 12.56 -17.95 10.22
C ASN A 146 11.17 -17.34 9.95
N ARG A 147 10.39 -17.95 9.04
CA ARG A 147 9.14 -17.38 8.52
C ARG A 147 8.09 -17.01 9.56
N ASP A 148 7.93 -17.80 10.62
CA ASP A 148 6.89 -17.56 11.63
C ASP A 148 7.18 -16.29 12.43
N ARG A 149 8.44 -16.14 12.86
CA ARG A 149 8.91 -14.93 13.55
C ARG A 149 8.85 -13.71 12.64
N ALA A 150 9.34 -13.85 11.40
CA ALA A 150 9.35 -12.76 10.43
C ALA A 150 7.95 -12.28 10.07
N ALA A 151 7.03 -13.20 9.74
CA ALA A 151 5.65 -12.89 9.40
C ALA A 151 4.92 -12.24 10.59
N THR A 152 5.09 -12.77 11.80
CA THR A 152 4.46 -12.21 13.01
C THR A 152 4.99 -10.80 13.30
N LYS A 153 6.30 -10.59 13.22
CA LYS A 153 6.92 -9.26 13.40
C LYS A 153 6.43 -8.26 12.36
N PHE A 154 6.43 -8.63 11.08
CA PHE A 154 5.87 -7.83 9.99
C PHE A 154 4.42 -7.43 10.25
N PHE A 155 3.57 -8.42 10.58
CA PHE A 155 2.15 -8.18 10.83
C PHE A 155 1.94 -7.26 12.03
N VAL A 156 2.57 -7.54 13.18
CA VAL A 156 2.39 -6.76 14.41
C VAL A 156 2.86 -5.32 14.22
N TYR A 157 4.04 -5.10 13.62
CA TYR A 157 4.54 -3.74 13.39
C TYR A 157 3.58 -2.94 12.53
N THR A 158 3.25 -3.47 11.35
CA THR A 158 2.44 -2.75 10.37
C THR A 158 0.99 -2.59 10.83
N PHE A 159 0.41 -3.60 11.48
CA PHE A 159 -0.95 -3.52 12.02
C PHE A 159 -1.06 -2.48 13.13
N LEU A 160 -0.12 -2.45 14.09
CA LEU A 160 -0.14 -1.45 15.18
C LEU A 160 -0.02 -0.01 14.64
N GLY A 161 0.86 0.22 13.67
CA GLY A 161 0.95 1.51 12.99
C GLY A 161 -0.38 1.89 12.31
N SER A 162 -1.04 0.91 11.70
CA SER A 162 -2.30 1.13 10.98
C SER A 162 -3.48 1.40 11.92
N VAL A 163 -3.50 0.80 13.11
CA VAL A 163 -4.45 1.14 14.17
C VAL A 163 -4.27 2.59 14.61
N ALA A 164 -3.04 3.06 14.82
CA ALA A 164 -2.79 4.46 15.18
C ALA A 164 -3.29 5.42 14.08
N MET A 165 -3.03 5.09 12.81
CA MET A 165 -3.52 5.85 11.66
C MET A 165 -5.06 5.86 11.58
N LEU A 166 -5.71 4.72 11.81
CA LEU A 166 -7.17 4.61 11.83
C LEU A 166 -7.78 5.51 12.91
N LEU A 167 -7.25 5.48 14.13
CA LEU A 167 -7.73 6.33 15.22
C LEU A 167 -7.59 7.83 14.90
N SER A 168 -6.49 8.22 14.27
CA SER A 168 -6.31 9.61 13.81
C SER A 168 -7.37 10.03 12.81
N PHE A 169 -7.67 9.19 11.81
CA PHE A 169 -8.69 9.51 10.81
C PHE A 169 -10.11 9.49 11.36
N LEU A 170 -10.41 8.64 12.35
CA LEU A 170 -11.67 8.71 13.09
C LEU A 170 -11.79 10.04 13.84
N GLY A 171 -10.70 10.50 14.47
CA GLY A 171 -10.65 11.83 15.10
C GLY A 171 -10.90 12.98 14.11
N ILE A 172 -10.32 12.91 12.91
CA ILE A 172 -10.59 13.86 11.82
C ILE A 172 -12.06 13.78 11.40
N TYR A 173 -12.62 12.57 11.22
CA TYR A 173 -13.99 12.38 10.80
C TYR A 173 -15.00 12.97 11.79
N PHE A 174 -14.81 12.78 13.10
CA PHE A 174 -15.72 13.35 14.10
C PHE A 174 -15.73 14.88 14.15
N THR A 175 -14.74 15.54 13.55
CA THR A 175 -14.67 17.01 13.49
C THR A 175 -15.02 17.58 12.12
N ARG A 176 -14.71 16.86 11.03
CA ARG A 176 -14.90 17.34 9.65
C ARG A 176 -16.04 16.65 8.89
N GLY A 177 -16.52 15.52 9.38
CA GLY A 177 -17.68 14.81 8.82
C GLY A 177 -17.46 14.19 7.44
N THR A 178 -16.20 14.02 7.00
CA THR A 178 -15.89 13.49 5.67
C THR A 178 -14.63 12.61 5.70
N PHE A 179 -14.59 11.65 4.77
CA PHE A 179 -13.44 10.79 4.49
C PHE A 179 -12.82 11.07 3.11
N ASP A 180 -13.37 12.01 2.34
CA ASP A 180 -12.91 12.37 1.00
C ASP A 180 -11.56 13.09 1.04
N PHE A 181 -10.56 12.56 0.33
CA PHE A 181 -9.20 13.11 0.37
C PHE A 181 -9.10 14.52 -0.19
N ALA A 182 -9.82 14.84 -1.26
CA ALA A 182 -9.75 16.17 -1.88
C ALA A 182 -10.32 17.23 -0.94
N THR A 183 -11.43 16.91 -0.28
CA THR A 183 -12.08 17.77 0.71
C THR A 183 -11.20 17.96 1.95
N LEU A 184 -10.63 16.87 2.48
CA LEU A 184 -9.71 16.95 3.63
C LEU A 184 -8.42 17.71 3.30
N ALA A 185 -7.88 17.54 2.10
CA ALA A 185 -6.71 18.30 1.63
C ALA A 185 -7.00 19.80 1.49
N ASP A 186 -8.20 20.17 1.01
CA ASP A 186 -8.58 21.57 0.92
C ASP A 186 -8.73 22.22 2.31
N LEU A 187 -9.38 21.52 3.24
CA LEU A 187 -9.45 21.94 4.65
C LEU A 187 -8.06 22.03 5.31
N GLY A 188 -7.13 21.14 4.93
CA GLY A 188 -5.76 21.12 5.41
C GLY A 188 -4.97 22.40 5.13
N LYS A 189 -5.26 23.11 4.02
CA LYS A 189 -4.60 24.38 3.68
C LYS A 189 -4.79 25.46 4.75
N ASN A 190 -5.95 25.45 5.42
CA ASN A 190 -6.32 26.43 6.44
C ASN A 190 -6.17 25.86 7.87
N GLY A 191 -5.57 24.67 8.02
CA GLY A 191 -5.49 23.93 9.28
C GLY A 191 -6.64 22.93 9.42
N LEU A 192 -6.34 21.65 9.14
CA LEU A 192 -7.33 20.56 9.22
C LEU A 192 -7.88 20.38 10.63
N LEU A 193 -7.10 20.63 11.66
CA LEU A 193 -7.49 20.48 13.06
C LEU A 193 -6.79 21.58 13.87
N THR A 194 -7.22 21.79 15.12
CA THR A 194 -6.63 22.78 16.01
C THR A 194 -6.10 22.14 17.30
N GLY A 195 -5.10 22.77 17.91
CA GLY A 195 -4.56 22.36 19.20
C GLY A 195 -3.96 20.95 19.24
N LYS A 196 -4.14 20.25 20.38
CA LYS A 196 -3.54 18.92 20.61
C LYS A 196 -4.07 17.85 19.65
N LEU A 197 -5.32 17.97 19.20
CA LEU A 197 -5.94 16.99 18.30
C LEU A 197 -5.24 16.96 16.95
N ALA A 198 -4.79 18.11 16.43
CA ALA A 198 -3.99 18.19 15.21
C ALA A 198 -2.69 17.38 15.34
N TRP A 199 -1.97 17.57 16.45
CA TRP A 199 -0.71 16.87 16.71
C TRP A 199 -0.90 15.36 16.93
N PHE A 200 -1.96 14.93 17.62
CA PHE A 200 -2.25 13.50 17.76
C PHE A 200 -2.64 12.87 16.43
N ALA A 201 -3.46 13.56 15.63
CA ALA A 201 -3.85 13.08 14.31
C ALA A 201 -2.63 12.95 13.39
N PHE A 202 -1.80 13.99 13.33
CA PHE A 202 -0.53 14.00 12.61
C PHE A 202 0.38 12.85 13.06
N ALA A 203 0.62 12.71 14.37
CA ALA A 203 1.51 11.69 14.91
C ALA A 203 1.03 10.27 14.61
N GLY A 204 -0.27 9.99 14.73
CA GLY A 204 -0.81 8.65 14.42
C GLY A 204 -0.75 8.30 12.93
N ILE A 205 -1.05 9.25 12.03
CA ILE A 205 -0.91 9.03 10.58
C ILE A 205 0.57 8.90 10.20
N PHE A 206 1.42 9.78 10.73
CA PHE A 206 2.87 9.72 10.54
C PHE A 206 3.42 8.37 11.01
N LEU A 207 3.06 7.89 12.20
CA LEU A 207 3.53 6.61 12.74
C LEU A 207 3.11 5.45 11.83
N GLY A 208 1.82 5.39 11.44
CA GLY A 208 1.34 4.32 10.56
C GLY A 208 2.07 4.26 9.23
N LEU A 209 2.33 5.42 8.62
CA LEU A 209 3.07 5.52 7.37
C LEU A 209 4.57 5.28 7.56
N ALA A 210 5.18 5.78 8.64
CA ALA A 210 6.59 5.63 8.95
C ALA A 210 6.98 4.17 9.17
N VAL A 211 6.10 3.38 9.80
CA VAL A 211 6.30 1.93 9.94
C VAL A 211 6.23 1.24 8.58
N LYS A 212 5.31 1.65 7.68
CA LYS A 212 5.14 1.06 6.35
C LYS A 212 6.22 1.49 5.35
N VAL A 213 6.79 2.69 5.49
CA VAL A 213 7.95 3.24 4.72
C VAL A 213 9.31 2.79 5.26
N PRO A 214 9.32 1.81 6.15
CA PRO A 214 10.37 1.60 7.17
C PRO A 214 11.33 2.78 7.43
N LEU A 215 10.85 3.87 8.06
CA LEU A 215 11.75 4.93 8.56
C LEU A 215 12.53 4.46 9.80
N PHE A 216 13.69 5.05 10.07
CA PHE A 216 14.35 4.90 11.38
C PHE A 216 13.45 5.47 12.50
N PRO A 217 13.27 4.76 13.64
CA PRO A 217 13.78 3.44 14.03
C PRO A 217 12.81 2.26 13.75
N PHE A 218 11.75 2.48 12.99
CA PHE A 218 10.66 1.52 12.73
C PHE A 218 10.96 0.46 11.65
N HIS A 219 12.13 0.52 11.01
CA HIS A 219 12.48 -0.34 9.86
C HIS A 219 12.82 -1.80 10.20
N THR A 220 12.94 -2.16 11.48
CA THR A 220 13.53 -3.45 11.89
C THR A 220 12.74 -4.69 11.49
N TRP A 221 11.46 -4.57 11.10
CA TRP A 221 10.68 -5.69 10.57
C TRP A 221 11.04 -6.02 9.11
N LEU A 222 11.57 -5.05 8.37
CA LEU A 222 11.78 -5.12 6.92
C LEU A 222 12.78 -6.21 6.52
N PRO A 223 14.01 -6.27 7.09
CA PRO A 223 15.00 -7.23 6.64
C PRO A 223 14.55 -8.67 6.90
N ASP A 224 13.99 -8.93 8.09
CA ASP A 224 13.50 -10.27 8.45
C ASP A 224 12.38 -10.73 7.50
N ALA A 225 11.47 -9.82 7.12
CA ALA A 225 10.37 -10.13 6.20
C ALA A 225 10.85 -10.41 4.78
N TYR A 226 11.80 -9.62 4.25
CA TYR A 226 12.30 -9.75 2.89
C TYR A 226 13.21 -10.96 2.70
N GLU A 227 14.07 -11.22 3.68
CA GLU A 227 14.94 -12.38 3.74
C GLU A 227 14.11 -13.68 3.76
N SER A 228 13.10 -13.73 4.64
CA SER A 228 12.26 -14.92 4.82
C SER A 228 11.25 -15.14 3.70
N ALA A 229 10.86 -14.11 2.96
CA ALA A 229 9.85 -14.22 1.92
C ALA A 229 10.36 -15.05 0.71
N PRO A 230 9.46 -15.83 0.06
CA PRO A 230 9.75 -16.40 -1.25
C PRO A 230 10.17 -15.32 -2.23
N THR A 231 11.08 -15.62 -3.17
CA THR A 231 11.66 -14.64 -4.09
C THR A 231 10.59 -13.83 -4.84
N GLY A 232 9.58 -14.49 -5.41
CA GLY A 232 8.49 -13.79 -6.11
C GLY A 232 7.66 -12.91 -5.18
N VAL A 233 7.45 -13.32 -3.93
CA VAL A 233 6.74 -12.52 -2.92
C VAL A 233 7.58 -11.30 -2.53
N SER A 234 8.87 -11.50 -2.26
CA SER A 234 9.81 -10.43 -1.90
C SER A 234 9.90 -9.35 -2.99
N MET A 235 9.85 -9.73 -4.27
CA MET A 235 9.77 -8.77 -5.39
C MET A 235 8.54 -7.86 -5.30
N VAL A 236 7.37 -8.38 -4.91
CA VAL A 236 6.17 -7.55 -4.74
C VAL A 236 6.25 -6.71 -3.46
N LEU A 237 6.74 -7.29 -2.36
CA LEU A 237 6.88 -6.58 -1.09
C LEU A 237 7.80 -5.36 -1.24
N THR A 238 8.98 -5.58 -1.81
CA THR A 238 9.99 -4.54 -2.08
C THR A 238 9.55 -3.62 -3.22
N GLY A 239 9.04 -4.17 -4.32
CA GLY A 239 8.73 -3.44 -5.54
C GLY A 239 7.52 -2.54 -5.44
N VAL A 240 6.45 -2.97 -4.76
CA VAL A 240 5.14 -2.30 -4.79
C VAL A 240 4.57 -2.03 -3.40
N LEU A 241 4.57 -3.02 -2.50
CA LEU A 241 3.94 -2.86 -1.18
C LEU A 241 4.60 -1.75 -0.35
N SER A 242 5.93 -1.63 -0.43
CA SER A 242 6.67 -0.52 0.20
C SER A 242 6.28 0.86 -0.33
N LYS A 243 5.84 0.97 -1.60
CA LYS A 243 5.45 2.25 -2.23
C LYS A 243 4.11 2.74 -1.69
N MET A 244 3.28 1.88 -1.12
CA MET A 244 2.03 2.28 -0.46
C MET A 244 2.26 3.26 0.69
N GLY A 245 3.33 3.06 1.47
CA GLY A 245 3.65 3.97 2.57
C GLY A 245 4.03 5.37 2.05
N VAL A 246 4.89 5.44 1.03
CA VAL A 246 5.30 6.71 0.41
C VAL A 246 4.12 7.39 -0.27
N TYR A 247 3.29 6.61 -0.96
CA TYR A 247 2.01 7.09 -1.51
C TYR A 247 1.15 7.73 -0.42
N GLY A 248 0.99 7.08 0.74
CA GLY A 248 0.25 7.64 1.87
C GLY A 248 0.87 8.93 2.42
N PHE A 249 2.20 9.05 2.49
CA PHE A 249 2.85 10.30 2.88
C PHE A 249 2.50 11.45 1.93
N VAL A 250 2.61 11.20 0.62
CA VAL A 250 2.40 12.23 -0.39
C VAL A 250 0.92 12.56 -0.56
N ARG A 251 0.05 11.55 -0.52
CA ARG A 251 -1.40 11.68 -0.76
C ARG A 251 -2.16 12.16 0.46
N LEU A 252 -1.73 11.76 1.66
CA LEU A 252 -2.47 11.98 2.92
C LEU A 252 -1.72 12.94 3.84
N LEU A 253 -0.49 12.61 4.25
CA LEU A 253 0.15 13.38 5.31
C LEU A 253 0.47 14.82 4.84
N LEU A 254 1.09 14.97 3.66
CA LEU A 254 1.46 16.30 3.12
C LEU A 254 0.25 17.23 2.96
N PRO A 255 -0.87 16.83 2.32
CA PRO A 255 -1.97 17.74 2.07
C PRO A 255 -2.83 18.00 3.31
N LEU A 256 -2.94 17.05 4.25
CA LEU A 256 -3.76 17.20 5.45
C LEU A 256 -3.07 18.05 6.54
N PHE A 257 -1.74 17.99 6.63
CA PHE A 257 -0.97 18.64 7.71
C PHE A 257 0.22 19.47 7.22
N PRO A 258 0.02 20.41 6.26
CA PRO A 258 1.12 21.21 5.71
C PRO A 258 1.81 22.08 6.79
N HIS A 259 1.04 22.54 7.78
CA HIS A 259 1.55 23.36 8.87
C HIS A 259 2.44 22.58 9.84
N GLU A 260 2.00 21.41 10.31
CA GLU A 260 2.75 20.55 11.23
C GLU A 260 4.05 20.06 10.58
N ILE A 261 4.00 19.75 9.28
CA ILE A 261 5.18 19.36 8.49
C ILE A 261 6.18 20.51 8.39
N LYS A 262 5.71 21.75 8.20
CA LYS A 262 6.60 22.92 8.17
C LYS A 262 7.31 23.13 9.52
N ILE A 263 6.60 22.92 10.63
CA ILE A 263 7.18 23.03 11.98
C ILE A 263 8.19 21.92 12.25
N LEU A 264 7.84 20.67 11.92
CA LEU A 264 8.70 19.50 12.17
C LEU A 264 9.74 19.25 11.08
N GLY A 265 9.75 20.05 10.00
CA GLY A 265 10.61 19.87 8.84
C GLY A 265 12.07 19.53 9.16
N PRO A 266 12.76 20.31 10.02
CA PRO A 266 14.14 20.00 10.43
C PRO A 266 14.30 18.61 11.08
N TRP A 267 13.34 18.22 11.92
CA TRP A 267 13.36 16.91 12.60
C TRP A 267 13.06 15.77 11.63
N LEU A 268 12.11 15.96 10.70
CA LEU A 268 11.80 15.01 9.64
C LEU A 268 12.99 14.80 8.70
N LEU A 269 13.73 15.87 8.38
CA LEU A 269 14.99 15.79 7.63
C LEU A 269 16.06 15.01 8.42
N GLY A 270 16.18 15.26 9.72
CA GLY A 270 17.05 14.48 10.61
C GLY A 270 16.71 12.99 10.57
N LEU A 271 15.43 12.63 10.67
CA LEU A 271 14.96 11.24 10.55
C LEU A 271 15.26 10.63 9.17
N ALA A 272 15.12 11.40 8.10
CA ALA A 272 15.46 10.94 6.75
C ALA A 272 16.97 10.64 6.62
N ILE A 273 17.82 11.54 7.13
CA ILE A 273 19.28 11.34 7.17
C ILE A 273 19.63 10.10 7.99
N CYS A 274 19.05 9.96 9.19
CA CYS A 274 19.27 8.76 10.01
C CYS A 274 18.82 7.49 9.27
N SER A 275 17.68 7.51 8.59
CA SER A 275 17.19 6.37 7.81
C SER A 275 18.16 5.96 6.71
N ILE A 276 18.74 6.92 5.98
CA ILE A 276 19.73 6.66 4.92
C ILE A 276 21.03 6.10 5.50
N VAL A 277 21.58 6.74 6.53
CA VAL A 277 22.89 6.39 7.09
C VAL A 277 22.83 5.06 7.83
N PHE A 278 21.87 4.87 8.74
CA PHE A 278 21.76 3.64 9.52
C PHE A 278 21.43 2.43 8.66
N ALA A 279 20.54 2.57 7.67
CA ALA A 279 20.24 1.45 6.76
C ALA A 279 21.49 1.03 5.96
N SER A 280 22.27 1.99 5.47
CA SER A 280 23.50 1.72 4.71
C SER A 280 24.57 1.03 5.57
N LEU A 281 24.79 1.50 6.79
CA LEU A 281 25.75 0.89 7.74
C LEU A 281 25.29 -0.51 8.17
N ALA A 282 23.99 -0.68 8.41
CA ALA A 282 23.42 -1.98 8.76
C ALA A 282 23.56 -2.98 7.61
N ALA A 283 23.32 -2.55 6.36
CA ALA A 283 23.48 -3.36 5.16
C ALA A 283 24.94 -3.81 4.98
N TRP A 284 25.91 -2.92 5.18
CA TRP A 284 27.35 -3.27 5.10
C TRP A 284 27.77 -4.34 6.11
N ALA A 285 27.12 -4.38 7.28
CA ALA A 285 27.36 -5.40 8.29
C ALA A 285 26.66 -6.75 8.04
N GLN A 286 25.80 -6.86 7.01
CA GLN A 286 25.11 -8.11 6.72
C GLN A 286 26.00 -9.08 5.92
N SER A 287 25.88 -10.37 6.25
CA SER A 287 26.49 -11.47 5.50
C SER A 287 25.50 -12.15 4.53
N ASP A 288 24.19 -11.98 4.74
CA ASP A 288 23.15 -12.50 3.85
C ASP A 288 22.78 -11.49 2.75
N LEU A 289 22.79 -11.96 1.50
CA LEU A 289 22.56 -11.10 0.33
C LEU A 289 21.12 -10.55 0.27
N LYS A 290 20.11 -11.34 0.64
CA LYS A 290 18.72 -10.87 0.64
C LYS A 290 18.48 -9.86 1.74
N ARG A 291 19.16 -10.02 2.88
CA ARG A 291 19.08 -9.10 4.02
C ARG A 291 19.82 -7.79 3.77
N MET A 292 20.85 -7.81 2.92
CA MET A 292 21.60 -6.63 2.49
C MET A 292 20.81 -5.75 1.51
N VAL A 293 19.96 -6.36 0.66
CA VAL A 293 19.10 -5.70 -0.33
C VAL A 293 17.82 -5.16 0.30
#